data_AF-A0A382TWS7-F1
#
_entry.id   AF-A0A382TWS7-F1
#
_cell.length_a   1.000
_cell.length_b   1.000
_cell.length_c   1.000
_cell.angle_alpha   90.00
_cell.angle_beta   90.00
_cell.angle_gamma   90.00
#
_symmetry.space_group_name_H-M   'P 1'
#
loop_
_entity.id
_entity.type
_entity.pdbx_description
1 polymer ?
#
loop_
_entity_poly.entity_id
_entity_poly.type
_entity_poly.pdbx_seq_one_letter_code
_entity_poly.pdbx_strand_id
1 'polypeptide(L)'
;LWFPKASKNRIKSMIEARPDWCISRQRAWGVPIPIFVNKKTNELLLDKKVFSRIVKTIEKEGVDSWFLKDPSHLLSPEYNPEDYEFEKNILDVWFDSGCTHSFVLEGRKDLKSPASLYLEGSDQHRGWFHSSLLESVGTRDRAPYQAVLTHGFVLDVKGRKMSKSLGNVISPQDIIEKYGADVLRLWVSLSDYTEDLRIGNETMQQLSDSYRRIRNTFRFLLGNLEGFEKKEKIEFSKMPKLEKWILHKIYEMNDYFLDCLKNYELYKFYNLLHNFCAVELSSFYFDIRKDALYCDSI
;
A
#
# COMPACT_ATOMS: atom_id res chain seq x y z
N LEU A 1 -12.43 -6.64 -5.90
CA LEU A 1 -13.11 -6.07 -4.72
C LEU A 1 -12.65 -4.63 -4.52
N TRP A 2 -13.44 -3.79 -3.86
CA TRP A 2 -13.12 -2.38 -3.66
C TRP A 2 -13.37 -1.99 -2.20
N PHE A 3 -12.39 -1.34 -1.57
CA PHE A 3 -12.42 -0.93 -0.17
C PHE A 3 -12.06 0.56 -0.06
N PRO A 4 -12.98 1.44 0.37
CA PRO A 4 -14.40 1.17 0.64
C PRO A 4 -15.17 0.83 -0.63
N LYS A 5 -16.32 0.17 -0.52
CA LYS A 5 -17.14 -0.28 -1.67
C LYS A 5 -17.50 0.86 -2.64
N ALA A 6 -17.71 2.07 -2.12
CA ALA A 6 -18.05 3.25 -2.90
C ALA A 6 -16.97 3.66 -3.92
N SER A 7 -15.70 3.31 -3.67
CA SER A 7 -14.58 3.64 -4.57
C SER A 7 -14.71 3.00 -5.96
N LYS A 8 -15.43 1.87 -6.06
CA LYS A 8 -15.79 1.25 -7.35
C LYS A 8 -16.56 2.20 -8.26
N ASN A 9 -17.48 2.99 -7.70
CA ASN A 9 -18.27 3.94 -8.49
C ASN A 9 -17.38 5.05 -9.06
N ARG A 10 -16.38 5.48 -8.29
CA ARG A 10 -15.42 6.51 -8.69
C ARG A 10 -14.60 6.07 -9.90
N ILE A 11 -14.00 4.87 -9.89
CA ILE A 11 -13.25 4.40 -11.06
C ILE A 11 -14.18 4.15 -12.26
N LYS A 12 -15.39 3.61 -12.02
CA LYS A 12 -16.33 3.26 -13.08
C LYS A 12 -16.74 4.52 -13.87
N SER A 13 -17.18 5.56 -13.18
CA SER A 13 -17.55 6.82 -13.83
C SER A 13 -16.37 7.48 -14.55
N MET A 14 -15.15 7.32 -14.05
CA MET A 14 -13.96 7.85 -14.71
C MET A 14 -13.60 7.10 -16.00
N ILE A 15 -13.83 5.78 -16.03
CA ILE A 15 -13.64 4.96 -17.24
C ILE A 15 -14.73 5.28 -18.26
N GLU A 16 -16.00 5.33 -17.85
CA GLU A 16 -17.15 5.59 -18.75
C GLU A 16 -17.06 6.95 -19.45
N ALA A 17 -16.54 7.96 -18.78
CA ALA A 17 -16.42 9.32 -19.31
C ALA A 17 -15.03 9.64 -19.90
N ARG A 18 -14.10 8.67 -19.94
CA ARG A 18 -12.72 8.95 -20.35
C ARG A 18 -12.64 9.21 -21.88
N PRO A 19 -12.03 10.32 -22.33
CA PRO A 19 -11.63 10.45 -23.72
C PRO A 19 -10.39 9.60 -24.02
N ASP A 20 -9.99 9.57 -25.30
CA ASP A 20 -8.75 8.92 -25.73
C ASP A 20 -7.55 9.41 -24.92
N TRP A 21 -6.68 8.47 -24.57
CA TRP A 21 -5.47 8.79 -23.81
C TRP A 21 -4.36 9.22 -24.75
N CYS A 22 -4.03 10.52 -24.73
CA CYS A 22 -2.80 11.01 -25.34
C CYS A 22 -1.59 10.54 -24.52
N ILE A 23 -0.90 9.51 -25.01
CA ILE A 23 0.26 8.89 -24.36
C ILE A 23 1.60 9.56 -24.71
N SER A 24 1.66 10.44 -25.71
CA SER A 24 2.91 11.07 -26.12
C SER A 24 3.18 12.38 -25.38
N ARG A 25 4.45 12.65 -25.09
CA ARG A 25 4.92 13.91 -24.47
C ARG A 25 6.17 14.42 -25.19
N GLN A 26 6.19 15.73 -25.45
CA GLN A 26 7.35 16.44 -26.02
C GLN A 26 8.30 16.86 -24.90
N ARG A 27 9.03 15.88 -24.35
CA ARG A 27 9.93 16.03 -23.20
C ARG A 27 11.18 15.19 -23.43
N ALA A 28 12.27 15.55 -22.74
CA ALA A 28 13.56 14.87 -22.89
C ALA A 28 13.79 13.73 -21.89
N TRP A 29 13.00 13.63 -20.81
CA TRP A 29 13.18 12.65 -19.76
C TRP A 29 11.99 11.70 -19.65
N GLY A 30 12.18 10.45 -20.09
CA GLY A 30 11.23 9.34 -19.95
C GLY A 30 11.46 8.24 -20.99
N VAL A 31 10.56 7.27 -21.05
CA VAL A 31 10.67 6.13 -21.98
C VAL A 31 10.28 6.56 -23.39
N PRO A 32 11.10 6.32 -24.44
CA PRO A 32 10.77 6.66 -25.82
C PRO A 32 9.56 5.88 -26.30
N ILE A 33 8.87 6.41 -27.30
CA ILE A 33 7.90 5.66 -28.08
C ILE A 33 8.67 4.97 -29.22
N PRO A 34 8.90 3.64 -29.17
CA PRO A 34 9.87 2.99 -30.06
C PRO A 34 9.25 2.65 -31.42
N ILE A 35 8.88 3.66 -32.19
CA ILE A 35 8.17 3.51 -33.47
C ILE A 35 8.92 4.25 -34.57
N PHE A 36 8.94 3.64 -35.76
CA PHE A 36 9.35 4.27 -37.01
C PHE A 36 8.14 4.59 -37.87
N VAL A 37 8.19 5.70 -38.60
CA VAL A 37 7.14 6.18 -39.51
C VAL A 37 7.74 6.31 -40.90
N ASN A 38 7.05 5.80 -41.92
CA ASN A 38 7.48 5.95 -43.29
C ASN A 38 7.28 7.41 -43.75
N LYS A 39 8.34 8.07 -44.24
CA LYS A 39 8.31 9.49 -44.63
C LYS A 39 7.37 9.78 -45.81
N LYS A 40 7.09 8.79 -46.66
CA LYS A 40 6.26 8.95 -47.86
C LYS A 40 4.78 8.67 -47.59
N THR A 41 4.48 7.61 -46.84
CA THR A 41 3.10 7.17 -46.59
C THR A 41 2.53 7.67 -45.26
N ASN A 42 3.39 8.13 -44.35
CA ASN A 42 3.05 8.47 -42.97
C ASN A 42 2.47 7.27 -42.17
N GLU A 43 2.74 6.05 -42.62
CA GLU A 43 2.32 4.82 -41.95
C GLU A 43 3.35 4.35 -40.93
N LEU A 44 2.88 3.76 -39.83
CA LEU A 44 3.74 3.17 -38.81
C LEU A 44 4.38 1.87 -39.32
N LEU A 45 5.66 1.68 -39.01
CA LEU A 45 6.35 0.43 -39.28
C LEU A 45 5.99 -0.62 -38.22
N LEU A 46 5.05 -1.49 -38.55
CA LEU A 46 4.58 -2.57 -37.68
C LEU A 46 5.31 -3.90 -37.97
N ASP A 47 6.61 -3.96 -37.71
CA ASP A 47 7.43 -5.17 -37.93
C ASP A 47 7.98 -5.76 -36.61
N LYS A 48 7.66 -7.04 -36.36
CA LYS A 48 8.06 -7.76 -35.14
C LYS A 48 9.58 -7.94 -35.00
N LYS A 49 10.32 -8.10 -36.11
CA LYS A 49 11.78 -8.22 -36.08
C LYS A 49 12.41 -6.88 -35.69
N VAL A 50 11.89 -5.77 -36.22
CA VAL A 50 12.33 -4.42 -35.83
C VAL A 50 12.06 -4.21 -34.34
N PHE A 51 10.84 -4.45 -33.87
CA PHE A 51 10.53 -4.36 -32.43
C PHE A 51 11.43 -5.24 -31.57
N SER A 52 11.73 -6.47 -31.99
CA SER A 52 12.64 -7.36 -31.26
C SER A 52 14.06 -6.82 -31.19
N ARG A 53 14.57 -6.19 -32.25
CA ARG A 53 15.88 -5.52 -32.24
C ARG A 53 15.89 -4.34 -31.29
N ILE A 54 14.87 -3.49 -31.35
CA ILE A 54 14.72 -2.34 -30.43
C ILE A 54 14.79 -2.83 -28.99
N VAL A 55 13.98 -3.81 -28.60
CA VAL A 55 13.94 -4.35 -27.24
C VAL A 55 15.32 -4.84 -26.81
N LYS A 56 15.98 -5.66 -27.63
CA LYS A 56 17.33 -6.18 -27.33
C LYS A 56 18.37 -5.07 -27.17
N THR A 57 18.30 -4.03 -28.00
CA THR A 57 19.23 -2.89 -27.90
C THR A 57 18.98 -2.11 -26.62
N ILE A 58 17.72 -1.82 -26.29
CA ILE A 58 17.37 -1.11 -25.04
C ILE A 58 17.76 -1.93 -23.80
N GLU A 59 17.55 -3.24 -23.80
CA GLU A 59 17.96 -4.13 -22.70
C GLU A 59 19.49 -4.12 -22.49
N LYS A 60 20.26 -4.04 -23.57
CA LYS A 60 21.73 -4.08 -23.53
C LYS A 60 22.35 -2.71 -23.23
N GLU A 61 21.82 -1.66 -23.83
CA GLU A 61 22.46 -0.34 -23.89
C GLU A 61 21.72 0.72 -23.07
N GLY A 62 20.54 0.40 -22.55
CA GLY A 62 19.68 1.33 -21.84
C GLY A 62 18.79 2.15 -22.77
N VAL A 63 17.80 2.80 -22.17
CA VAL A 63 16.77 3.57 -22.87
C VAL A 63 17.32 4.77 -23.64
N ASP A 64 18.40 5.38 -23.13
CA ASP A 64 19.06 6.53 -23.74
C ASP A 64 19.66 6.21 -25.13
N SER A 65 19.91 4.93 -25.42
CA SER A 65 20.41 4.49 -26.73
C SER A 65 19.49 4.90 -27.89
N TRP A 66 18.17 5.04 -27.63
CA TRP A 66 17.19 5.50 -28.62
C TRP A 66 17.42 6.95 -29.07
N PHE A 67 17.95 7.79 -28.18
CA PHE A 67 18.15 9.23 -28.43
C PHE A 67 19.61 9.57 -28.78
N LEU A 68 20.56 8.86 -28.16
CA LEU A 68 21.99 9.14 -28.32
C LEU A 68 22.58 8.54 -29.59
N LYS A 69 21.98 7.47 -30.11
CA LYS A 69 22.37 6.83 -31.37
C LYS A 69 21.25 7.02 -32.36
N ASP A 70 21.56 7.31 -33.62
CA ASP A 70 20.55 7.28 -34.69
C ASP A 70 19.93 5.87 -34.74
N PRO A 71 18.65 5.69 -34.37
CA PRO A 71 18.05 4.37 -34.27
C PRO A 71 17.80 3.73 -35.64
N SER A 72 18.05 4.47 -36.74
CA SER A 72 18.04 3.98 -38.12
C SER A 72 18.80 2.67 -38.34
N HIS A 73 19.87 2.42 -37.56
CA HIS A 73 20.61 1.16 -37.63
C HIS A 73 19.78 -0.08 -37.22
N LEU A 74 18.69 0.10 -36.47
CA LEU A 74 17.78 -0.97 -36.03
C LEU A 74 16.90 -1.50 -37.17
N LEU A 75 16.75 -0.71 -38.23
CA LEU A 75 15.97 -1.03 -39.44
C LEU A 75 16.73 -1.97 -40.41
N SER A 76 18.06 -1.85 -40.46
CA SER A 76 18.91 -2.58 -41.40
C SER A 76 19.03 -4.08 -41.06
N PRO A 77 19.11 -4.98 -42.08
CA PRO A 77 19.24 -4.71 -43.51
C PRO A 77 17.92 -4.66 -44.31
N GLU A 78 16.77 -4.94 -43.69
CA GLU A 78 15.51 -5.15 -44.42
C GLU A 78 14.86 -3.87 -44.94
N TYR A 79 15.16 -2.74 -44.31
CA TYR A 79 14.61 -1.44 -44.68
C TYR A 79 15.74 -0.46 -44.98
N ASN A 80 15.51 0.40 -45.96
CA ASN A 80 16.36 1.57 -46.19
C ASN A 80 16.05 2.63 -45.12
N PRO A 81 16.98 2.96 -44.22
CA PRO A 81 16.68 3.89 -43.13
C PRO A 81 16.31 5.30 -43.60
N GLU A 82 16.74 5.70 -44.79
CA GLU A 82 16.40 7.01 -45.37
C GLU A 82 14.89 7.17 -45.64
N ASP A 83 14.15 6.07 -45.83
CA ASP A 83 12.70 6.08 -46.06
C ASP A 83 11.90 6.26 -44.76
N TYR A 84 12.54 6.19 -43.59
CA TYR A 84 11.89 6.21 -42.28
C TYR A 84 12.41 7.35 -41.40
N GLU A 85 11.52 7.83 -40.53
CA GLU A 85 11.87 8.66 -39.38
C GLU A 85 11.42 7.98 -38.10
N PHE A 86 12.05 8.30 -36.97
CA PHE A 86 11.72 7.71 -35.68
C PHE A 86 11.00 8.72 -34.79
N GLU A 87 10.11 8.22 -33.94
CA GLU A 87 9.40 9.05 -32.96
C GLU A 87 10.37 9.53 -31.86
N LYS A 88 10.37 10.85 -31.65
CA LYS A 88 11.21 11.56 -30.68
C LYS A 88 10.48 11.84 -29.37
N ASN A 89 9.16 11.70 -29.36
CA ASN A 89 8.37 11.83 -28.16
C ASN A 89 8.61 10.67 -27.19
N ILE A 90 8.38 10.95 -25.91
CA ILE A 90 8.37 9.95 -24.85
C ILE A 90 6.94 9.58 -24.48
N LEU A 91 6.79 8.48 -23.77
CA LEU A 91 5.57 8.05 -23.13
C LEU A 91 5.22 8.93 -21.93
N ASP A 92 3.91 9.04 -21.67
CA ASP A 92 3.35 9.64 -20.47
C ASP A 92 3.78 8.84 -19.24
N VAL A 93 4.15 9.51 -18.14
CA VAL A 93 4.61 8.83 -16.91
C VAL A 93 3.56 7.92 -16.28
N TRP A 94 2.28 8.14 -16.60
CA TRP A 94 1.21 7.23 -16.21
C TRP A 94 1.25 5.91 -16.97
N PHE A 95 1.80 5.89 -18.19
CA PHE A 95 2.08 4.67 -18.94
C PHE A 95 3.22 3.88 -18.29
N ASP A 96 4.29 4.58 -17.92
CA ASP A 96 5.44 3.95 -17.24
C ASP A 96 5.01 3.27 -15.92
N SER A 97 4.24 3.98 -15.10
CA SER A 97 3.72 3.42 -13.84
C SER A 97 2.61 2.37 -14.09
N GLY A 98 1.75 2.57 -15.09
CA GLY A 98 0.67 1.66 -15.43
C GLY A 98 1.17 0.29 -15.88
N CYS A 99 2.30 0.22 -16.59
CA CYS A 99 2.85 -1.05 -17.06
C CYS A 99 3.60 -1.86 -15.98
N THR A 100 3.68 -1.37 -14.73
CA THR A 100 4.34 -2.09 -13.62
C THR A 100 3.78 -3.49 -13.38
N HIS A 101 2.50 -3.74 -13.66
CA HIS A 101 1.94 -5.09 -13.59
C HIS A 101 2.63 -6.07 -14.56
N SER A 102 3.13 -5.58 -15.70
CA SER A 102 3.84 -6.36 -16.70
C SER A 102 5.26 -6.66 -16.26
N PHE A 103 6.08 -5.62 -16.06
CA PHE A 103 7.50 -5.84 -15.86
C PHE A 103 7.88 -6.16 -14.39
N VAL A 104 7.02 -5.84 -13.42
CA VAL A 104 7.24 -6.20 -12.01
C VAL A 104 6.53 -7.50 -11.66
N LEU A 105 5.20 -7.57 -11.78
CA LEU A 105 4.44 -8.74 -11.30
C LEU A 105 4.65 -9.98 -12.19
N GLU A 106 4.71 -9.81 -13.52
CA GLU A 106 4.96 -10.93 -14.45
C GLU A 106 6.46 -11.18 -14.63
N GLY A 107 7.30 -10.14 -14.50
CA GLY A 107 8.75 -10.23 -14.63
C GLY A 107 9.46 -10.93 -13.46
N ARG A 108 8.83 -11.03 -12.30
CA ARG A 108 9.42 -11.60 -11.08
C ARG A 108 8.74 -12.90 -10.65
N LYS A 109 9.53 -13.97 -10.52
CA LYS A 109 9.05 -15.32 -10.16
C LYS A 109 8.47 -15.42 -8.73
N ASP A 110 8.85 -14.52 -7.84
CA ASP A 110 8.37 -14.44 -6.45
C ASP A 110 7.04 -13.70 -6.32
N LEU A 111 6.51 -13.14 -7.41
CA LEU A 111 5.27 -12.36 -7.43
C LEU A 111 4.15 -13.10 -8.18
N LYS A 112 2.92 -12.58 -8.03
CA LYS A 112 1.72 -13.12 -8.66
C LYS A 112 1.04 -12.02 -9.48
N SER A 113 0.59 -12.40 -10.68
CA SER A 113 -0.23 -11.56 -11.56
C SER A 113 -1.58 -12.26 -11.81
N PRO A 114 -2.72 -11.67 -11.42
CA PRO A 114 -2.89 -10.30 -10.94
C PRO A 114 -2.50 -10.16 -9.46
N ALA A 115 -2.20 -8.94 -9.02
CA ALA A 115 -1.94 -8.66 -7.61
C ALA A 115 -3.18 -8.93 -6.76
N SER A 116 -2.99 -9.46 -5.54
CA SER A 116 -4.12 -9.65 -4.61
C SER A 116 -4.75 -8.31 -4.20
N LEU A 117 -3.93 -7.26 -4.04
CA LEU A 117 -4.37 -5.94 -3.61
C LEU A 117 -3.49 -4.85 -4.24
N TYR A 118 -4.11 -3.80 -4.77
CA TYR A 118 -3.50 -2.49 -4.95
C TYR A 118 -3.97 -1.56 -3.83
N LEU A 119 -3.06 -0.76 -3.25
CA LEU A 119 -3.35 0.13 -2.13
C LEU A 119 -2.69 1.48 -2.36
N GLU A 120 -3.48 2.53 -2.55
CA GLU A 120 -2.98 3.90 -2.74
C GLU A 120 -4.03 4.97 -2.38
N GLY A 121 -3.59 6.22 -2.36
CA GLY A 121 -4.43 7.39 -2.14
C GLY A 121 -5.58 7.55 -3.14
N SER A 122 -6.61 8.28 -2.73
CA SER A 122 -7.84 8.45 -3.53
C SER A 122 -7.64 9.15 -4.87
N ASP A 123 -6.56 9.90 -5.04
CA ASP A 123 -6.12 10.50 -6.31
C ASP A 123 -5.78 9.45 -7.38
N GLN A 124 -5.37 8.25 -6.99
CA GLN A 124 -4.94 7.21 -7.94
C GLN A 124 -6.08 6.62 -8.78
N HIS A 125 -7.35 6.92 -8.48
CA HIS A 125 -8.48 6.63 -9.38
C HIS A 125 -8.37 7.36 -10.73
N ARG A 126 -7.64 8.49 -10.78
CA ARG A 126 -7.32 9.19 -12.04
C ARG A 126 -5.89 8.96 -12.49
N GLY A 127 -5.06 8.37 -11.64
CA GLY A 127 -3.66 8.07 -11.89
C GLY A 127 -3.46 6.56 -12.06
N TRP A 128 -2.66 5.98 -11.16
CA TRP A 128 -2.08 4.65 -11.32
C TRP A 128 -3.10 3.51 -11.40
N PHE A 129 -4.18 3.53 -10.60
CA PHE A 129 -5.22 2.50 -10.70
C PHE A 129 -5.88 2.49 -12.08
N HIS A 130 -5.99 3.67 -12.68
CA HIS A 130 -6.63 3.88 -13.96
C HIS A 130 -5.72 3.46 -15.11
N SER A 131 -4.48 3.96 -15.16
CA SER A 131 -3.54 3.57 -16.22
C SER A 131 -3.24 2.07 -16.20
N SER A 132 -2.96 1.51 -15.02
CA SER A 132 -2.74 0.07 -14.86
C SER A 132 -3.93 -0.76 -15.35
N LEU A 133 -5.17 -0.30 -15.06
CA LEU A 133 -6.37 -0.99 -15.52
C LEU A 133 -6.50 -0.97 -17.05
N LEU A 134 -6.29 0.19 -17.68
CA LEU A 134 -6.37 0.32 -19.14
C LEU A 134 -5.34 -0.55 -19.84
N GLU A 135 -4.08 -0.48 -19.40
CA GLU A 135 -3.01 -1.23 -20.01
C GLU A 135 -3.21 -2.73 -19.84
N SER A 136 -3.56 -3.19 -18.63
CA SER A 136 -3.80 -4.61 -18.37
C SER A 136 -5.00 -5.14 -19.15
N VAL A 137 -6.12 -4.42 -19.22
CA VAL A 137 -7.28 -4.83 -20.02
C VAL A 137 -6.91 -4.83 -21.51
N GLY A 138 -6.25 -3.78 -21.99
CA GLY A 138 -5.86 -3.65 -23.39
C GLY A 138 -4.87 -4.71 -23.87
N THR A 139 -4.17 -5.39 -22.98
CA THR A 139 -3.12 -6.36 -23.34
C THR A 139 -3.31 -7.78 -22.77
N ARG A 140 -4.06 -7.94 -21.68
CA ARG A 140 -4.29 -9.20 -20.95
C ARG A 140 -5.78 -9.53 -20.76
N ASP A 141 -6.68 -8.66 -21.21
CA ASP A 141 -8.13 -8.84 -21.10
C ASP A 141 -8.62 -9.04 -19.65
N ARG A 142 -7.93 -8.43 -18.68
CA ARG A 142 -8.27 -8.48 -17.25
C ARG A 142 -7.69 -7.29 -16.49
N ALA A 143 -8.22 -7.02 -15.29
CA ALA A 143 -7.60 -6.06 -14.38
C ALA A 143 -6.29 -6.60 -13.79
N PRO A 144 -5.30 -5.73 -13.47
CA PRO A 144 -4.03 -6.16 -12.89
C PRO A 144 -4.11 -6.46 -11.39
N TYR A 145 -5.28 -6.28 -10.77
CA TYR A 145 -5.53 -6.44 -9.36
C TYR A 145 -6.85 -7.20 -9.08
N GLN A 146 -6.86 -8.00 -8.02
CA GLN A 146 -8.07 -8.67 -7.51
C GLN A 146 -8.87 -7.76 -6.57
N ALA A 147 -8.19 -6.91 -5.81
CA ALA A 147 -8.80 -5.91 -4.94
C ALA A 147 -8.08 -4.56 -5.02
N VAL A 148 -8.80 -3.49 -4.70
CA VAL A 148 -8.26 -2.15 -4.52
C VAL A 148 -8.68 -1.63 -3.16
N LEU A 149 -7.72 -1.18 -2.36
CA LEU A 149 -7.93 -0.38 -1.17
C LEU A 149 -7.52 1.05 -1.47
N THR A 150 -8.38 2.00 -1.14
CA THR A 150 -8.06 3.41 -1.29
C THR A 150 -8.22 4.14 0.02
N HIS A 151 -7.29 5.05 0.30
CA HIS A 151 -7.30 5.87 1.50
C HIS A 151 -7.37 7.37 1.18
N GLY A 152 -7.83 8.15 2.17
CA GLY A 152 -7.80 9.61 2.14
C GLY A 152 -6.39 10.17 2.21
N PHE A 153 -6.31 11.49 2.15
CA PHE A 153 -5.06 12.24 2.30
C PHE A 153 -4.75 12.51 3.76
N VAL A 154 -3.46 12.65 4.07
CA VAL A 154 -3.02 13.19 5.36
C VAL A 154 -2.97 14.71 5.27
N LEU A 155 -3.63 15.38 6.22
CA LEU A 155 -3.81 16.82 6.33
C LEU A 155 -3.20 17.33 7.64
N ASP A 156 -2.96 18.64 7.72
CA ASP A 156 -2.56 19.28 8.98
C ASP A 156 -3.70 19.23 10.02
N VAL A 157 -3.41 19.63 11.26
CA VAL A 157 -4.39 19.68 12.36
C VAL A 157 -5.62 20.55 12.06
N LYS A 158 -5.50 21.51 11.14
CA LYS A 158 -6.59 22.40 10.71
C LYS A 158 -7.34 21.85 9.49
N GLY A 159 -7.02 20.64 9.02
CA GLY A 159 -7.62 20.03 7.84
C GLY A 159 -7.16 20.66 6.52
N ARG A 160 -6.00 21.31 6.49
CA ARG A 160 -5.44 21.88 5.27
C ARG A 160 -4.42 20.92 4.67
N LYS A 161 -4.34 20.90 3.34
CA LYS A 161 -3.29 20.17 2.62
C LYS A 161 -1.92 20.65 3.10
N MET A 162 -1.04 19.70 3.41
CA MET A 162 0.32 20.01 3.83
C MET A 162 1.14 20.53 2.64
N SER A 163 1.85 21.63 2.82
CA SER A 163 2.82 22.13 1.85
C SER A 163 4.00 22.80 2.55
N LYS A 164 5.20 22.65 1.96
CA LYS A 164 6.42 23.28 2.48
C LYS A 164 6.27 24.80 2.58
N SER A 165 5.58 25.43 1.62
CA SER A 165 5.32 26.88 1.61
C SER A 165 4.44 27.37 2.75
N LEU A 166 3.52 26.55 3.25
CA LEU A 166 2.65 26.88 4.39
C LEU A 166 3.29 26.56 5.74
N GLY A 167 4.46 25.91 5.75
CA GLY A 167 5.16 25.51 6.97
C GLY A 167 4.37 24.52 7.83
N ASN A 168 3.34 23.86 7.29
CA ASN A 168 2.43 22.96 8.01
C ASN A 168 2.73 21.47 7.74
N VAL A 169 3.88 21.16 7.15
CA VAL A 169 4.32 19.78 6.90
C VAL A 169 4.80 19.17 8.20
N ILE A 170 4.30 17.97 8.50
CA ILE A 170 4.86 17.12 9.55
C ILE A 170 5.52 15.94 8.85
N SER A 171 6.85 15.82 8.98
CA SER A 171 7.58 14.70 8.40
C SER A 171 7.33 13.42 9.21
N PRO A 172 7.14 12.25 8.58
CA PRO A 172 7.13 10.98 9.30
C PRO A 172 8.39 10.78 10.15
N GLN A 173 9.55 11.24 9.68
CA GLN A 173 10.81 11.11 10.40
C GLN A 173 10.80 11.88 11.72
N ASP A 174 10.29 13.12 11.74
CA ASP A 174 10.21 13.95 12.95
C ASP A 174 9.32 13.27 14.01
N ILE A 175 8.23 12.62 13.58
CA ILE A 175 7.35 11.86 14.46
C ILE A 175 8.08 10.62 15.01
N ILE A 176 8.80 9.88 14.17
CA ILE A 176 9.53 8.69 14.56
C ILE A 176 10.61 9.03 15.59
N GLU A 177 11.37 10.11 15.38
CA GLU A 177 12.41 10.56 16.31
C GLU A 177 11.83 10.96 17.67
N LYS A 178 10.66 11.60 17.66
CA LYS A 178 10.04 12.11 18.89
C LYS A 178 9.21 11.07 19.66
N TYR A 179 8.45 10.24 18.96
CA TYR A 179 7.45 9.33 19.55
C TYR A 179 7.76 7.85 19.31
N GLY A 180 8.63 7.53 18.36
CA GLY A 180 8.92 6.16 17.92
C GLY A 180 8.03 5.69 16.78
N ALA A 181 8.55 4.77 15.98
CA ALA A 181 7.85 4.23 14.81
C ALA A 181 6.54 3.52 15.16
N ASP A 182 6.48 2.83 16.31
CA ASP A 182 5.27 2.11 16.72
C ASP A 182 4.11 3.04 17.06
N VAL A 183 4.38 4.25 17.56
CA VAL A 183 3.31 5.23 17.81
C VAL A 183 2.74 5.75 16.48
N LEU A 184 3.58 5.97 15.47
CA LEU A 184 3.12 6.32 14.12
C LEU A 184 2.34 5.17 13.47
N ARG A 185 2.81 3.92 13.59
CA ARG A 185 2.11 2.73 13.09
C ARG A 185 0.77 2.52 13.81
N LEU A 186 0.73 2.82 15.11
CA LEU A 186 -0.50 2.82 15.87
C LEU A 186 -1.45 3.86 15.27
N TRP A 187 -1.04 5.13 15.13
CA TRP A 187 -1.85 6.17 14.49
C TRP A 187 -2.46 5.73 13.15
N VAL A 188 -1.65 5.14 12.25
CA VAL A 188 -2.15 4.59 10.97
C VAL A 188 -3.22 3.53 11.20
N SER A 189 -2.97 2.58 12.11
CA SER A 189 -3.90 1.48 12.41
C SER A 189 -5.21 1.97 13.04
N LEU A 190 -5.21 3.14 13.70
CA LEU A 190 -6.38 3.74 14.37
C LEU A 190 -7.19 4.68 13.50
N SER A 191 -6.62 5.07 12.37
CA SER A 191 -7.21 6.06 11.52
C SER A 191 -8.23 5.40 10.62
N ASP A 192 -9.45 5.95 10.57
CA ASP A 192 -10.41 5.57 9.55
C ASP A 192 -9.92 6.09 8.20
N TYR A 193 -9.17 5.24 7.50
CA TYR A 193 -8.49 5.58 6.26
C TYR A 193 -9.45 5.94 5.12
N THR A 194 -10.76 5.67 5.27
CA THR A 194 -11.75 5.96 4.22
C THR A 194 -11.96 7.46 4.04
N GLU A 195 -11.59 8.25 5.05
CA GLU A 195 -11.66 9.70 5.07
C GLU A 195 -10.26 10.35 5.06
N ASP A 196 -10.21 11.66 4.84
CA ASP A 196 -8.99 12.43 5.03
C ASP A 196 -8.58 12.45 6.51
N LEU A 197 -7.31 12.18 6.77
CA LEU A 197 -6.75 12.01 8.11
C LEU A 197 -6.04 13.27 8.57
N ARG A 198 -6.22 13.65 9.83
CA ARG A 198 -5.49 14.77 10.44
C ARG A 198 -4.37 14.25 11.32
N ILE A 199 -3.21 14.89 11.24
CA ILE A 199 -2.06 14.55 12.07
C ILE A 199 -1.50 15.78 12.79
N GLY A 200 -1.11 15.58 14.04
CA GLY A 200 -0.59 16.64 14.91
C GLY A 200 0.10 16.12 16.15
N ASN A 201 0.96 16.96 16.73
CA ASN A 201 1.73 16.62 17.93
C ASN A 201 0.86 16.21 19.13
N GLU A 202 -0.29 16.86 19.32
CA GLU A 202 -1.20 16.53 20.41
C GLU A 202 -1.80 15.13 20.25
N THR A 203 -2.29 14.81 19.05
CA THR A 203 -2.77 13.47 18.71
C THR A 203 -1.68 12.43 18.91
N MET A 204 -0.45 12.69 18.43
CA MET A 204 0.67 11.77 18.63
C MET A 204 1.03 11.57 20.10
N GLN A 205 0.94 12.62 20.91
CA GLN A 205 1.17 12.53 22.35
C GLN A 205 0.11 11.64 23.04
N GLN A 206 -1.17 11.86 22.75
CA GLN A 206 -2.26 11.03 23.29
C GLN A 206 -2.10 9.55 22.90
N LEU A 207 -1.65 9.29 21.67
CA LEU A 207 -1.38 7.94 21.20
C LEU A 207 -0.16 7.31 21.87
N SER A 208 0.89 8.08 22.14
CA SER A 208 2.04 7.62 22.92
C SER A 208 1.62 7.16 24.33
N ASP A 209 0.73 7.90 24.99
CA ASP A 209 0.25 7.53 26.33
C ASP A 209 -0.66 6.30 26.29
N SER A 210 -1.49 6.17 25.26
CA SER A 210 -2.31 4.98 25.05
C SER A 210 -1.45 3.74 24.72
N TYR A 211 -0.41 3.91 23.91
CA TYR A 211 0.60 2.88 23.63
C TYR A 211 1.30 2.41 24.90
N ARG A 212 1.69 3.33 25.79
CA ARG A 212 2.30 2.99 27.09
C ARG A 212 1.39 2.13 27.95
N ARG A 213 0.07 2.33 27.91
CA ARG A 213 -0.89 1.50 28.64
C ARG A 213 -0.87 0.05 28.17
N ILE A 214 -0.92 -0.16 26.84
CA ILE A 214 -0.82 -1.50 26.25
C ILE A 214 0.51 -2.14 26.65
N ARG A 215 1.62 -1.39 26.49
CA ARG A 215 2.96 -1.85 26.88
C ARG A 215 3.04 -2.24 28.36
N ASN A 216 2.49 -1.44 29.27
CA ASN A 216 2.51 -1.71 30.70
C ASN A 216 1.66 -2.94 31.07
N THR A 217 0.56 -3.17 30.34
CA THR A 217 -0.25 -4.40 30.48
C THR A 217 0.60 -5.63 30.17
N PHE A 218 1.31 -5.63 29.05
CA PHE A 218 2.24 -6.72 28.71
C PHE A 218 3.41 -6.82 29.69
N ARG A 219 3.95 -5.69 30.16
CA ARG A 219 5.02 -5.70 31.17
C ARG A 219 4.57 -6.38 32.47
N PHE A 220 3.35 -6.10 32.93
CA PHE A 220 2.78 -6.75 34.11
C PHE A 220 2.65 -8.26 33.87
N LEU A 221 2.06 -8.67 32.74
CA LEU A 221 1.91 -10.09 32.40
C LEU A 221 3.27 -10.81 32.34
N LEU A 222 4.25 -10.24 31.65
CA LEU A 222 5.58 -10.83 31.52
C LEU A 222 6.31 -10.92 32.86
N GLY A 223 6.19 -9.90 33.72
CA GLY A 223 6.78 -9.92 35.05
C GLY A 223 6.18 -11.00 35.95
N ASN A 224 4.87 -11.22 35.89
CA ASN A 224 4.21 -12.29 36.66
C ASN A 224 4.38 -13.69 36.04
N LEU A 225 5.04 -13.80 34.89
CA LEU A 225 5.43 -15.07 34.28
C LEU A 225 6.91 -15.39 34.53
N GLU A 226 7.62 -14.57 35.29
CA GLU A 226 9.00 -14.86 35.68
C GLU A 226 9.05 -16.16 36.49
N GLY A 227 9.90 -17.10 36.08
CA GLY A 227 10.00 -18.43 36.70
C GLY A 227 8.96 -19.45 36.24
N PHE A 228 7.95 -19.06 35.46
CA PHE A 228 6.92 -19.98 34.98
C PHE A 228 7.48 -21.05 34.03
N GLU A 229 7.25 -22.31 34.36
CA GLU A 229 7.60 -23.47 33.55
C GLU A 229 6.39 -24.06 32.81
N LYS A 230 6.64 -24.70 31.66
CA LYS A 230 5.57 -25.32 30.85
C LYS A 230 4.77 -26.40 31.61
N LYS A 231 5.36 -27.03 32.63
CA LYS A 231 4.70 -28.06 33.45
C LYS A 231 3.61 -27.49 34.36
N GLU A 232 3.65 -26.20 34.65
CA GLU A 232 2.66 -25.48 35.47
C GLU A 232 1.41 -25.09 34.67
N LYS A 233 1.39 -25.37 33.36
CA LYS A 233 0.20 -25.17 32.54
C LYS A 233 -0.95 -26.03 33.05
N ILE A 234 -2.05 -25.37 33.38
CA ILE A 234 -3.28 -26.01 33.84
C ILE A 234 -4.19 -26.28 32.64
N GLU A 235 -4.83 -27.44 32.61
CA GLU A 235 -5.86 -27.76 31.61
C GLU A 235 -7.07 -26.83 31.73
N PHE A 236 -7.68 -26.48 30.59
CA PHE A 236 -8.85 -25.59 30.57
C PHE A 236 -9.96 -26.06 31.51
N SER A 237 -10.25 -27.36 31.59
CA SER A 237 -11.27 -27.91 32.49
C SER A 237 -11.03 -27.56 33.96
N LYS A 238 -9.76 -27.51 34.38
CA LYS A 238 -9.31 -27.25 35.76
C LYS A 238 -9.09 -25.76 36.06
N MET A 239 -9.14 -24.89 35.04
CA MET A 239 -8.99 -23.44 35.26
C MET A 239 -10.17 -22.88 36.08
N PRO A 240 -9.91 -21.92 36.99
CA PRO A 240 -10.96 -21.19 37.66
C PRO A 240 -11.83 -20.40 36.66
N LYS A 241 -13.05 -20.02 37.10
CA LYS A 241 -14.02 -19.34 36.23
C LYS A 241 -13.53 -17.99 35.71
N LEU A 242 -12.68 -17.30 36.49
CA LEU A 242 -12.13 -15.99 36.12
C LEU A 242 -11.20 -16.09 34.91
N GLU A 243 -10.28 -17.05 34.89
CA GLU A 243 -9.37 -17.29 33.75
C GLU A 243 -10.17 -17.74 32.53
N LYS A 244 -11.15 -18.63 32.71
CA LYS A 244 -12.07 -19.05 31.64
C LYS A 244 -12.79 -17.85 31.03
N TRP A 245 -13.22 -16.89 31.85
CA TRP A 245 -13.85 -15.66 31.37
C TRP A 245 -12.88 -14.77 30.59
N ILE A 246 -11.64 -14.58 31.06
CA ILE A 246 -10.61 -13.84 30.29
C ILE A 246 -10.29 -14.52 28.96
N LEU A 247 -10.15 -15.85 28.94
CA LEU A 247 -9.93 -16.61 27.71
C LEU A 247 -11.11 -16.46 26.73
N HIS A 248 -12.35 -16.47 27.24
CA HIS A 248 -13.51 -16.21 26.43
C HIS A 248 -13.50 -14.79 25.83
N LYS A 249 -13.12 -13.77 26.62
CA LYS A 249 -12.96 -12.40 26.11
C LYS A 249 -11.90 -12.30 25.00
N ILE A 250 -10.77 -12.98 25.16
CA ILE A 250 -9.73 -13.05 24.12
C ILE A 250 -10.26 -13.74 22.86
N TYR A 251 -11.05 -14.80 23.01
CA TYR A 251 -11.70 -15.48 21.89
C TYR A 251 -12.64 -14.54 21.12
N GLU A 252 -13.53 -13.84 21.83
CA GLU A 252 -14.45 -12.85 21.21
C GLU A 252 -13.67 -11.74 20.48
N MET A 253 -12.60 -11.23 21.10
CA MET A 253 -11.72 -10.24 20.49
C MET A 253 -11.02 -10.76 19.24
N ASN A 254 -10.55 -12.01 19.25
CA ASN A 254 -9.91 -12.62 18.09
C ASN A 254 -10.87 -12.76 16.92
N ASP A 255 -12.12 -13.21 17.16
CA ASP A 255 -13.13 -13.32 16.11
C ASP A 255 -13.42 -11.95 15.49
N TYR A 256 -13.53 -10.90 16.32
CA TYR A 256 -13.71 -9.53 15.83
C TYR A 256 -12.47 -9.00 15.09
N PHE A 257 -11.27 -9.33 15.55
CA PHE A 257 -10.02 -8.96 14.87
C PHE A 257 -9.91 -9.57 13.48
N LEU A 258 -10.26 -10.86 13.34
CA LEU A 258 -10.26 -11.55 12.05
C LEU A 258 -11.27 -10.93 11.07
N ASP A 259 -12.44 -10.50 11.55
CA ASP A 259 -13.39 -9.76 10.72
C ASP A 259 -12.84 -8.38 10.30
N CYS A 260 -12.25 -7.62 11.22
CA CYS A 260 -11.57 -6.36 10.91
C CYS A 260 -10.47 -6.55 9.85
N LEU A 261 -9.65 -7.59 9.97
CA LEU A 261 -8.60 -7.90 9.00
C LEU A 261 -9.16 -8.23 7.62
N LYS A 262 -10.21 -9.03 7.56
CA LYS A 262 -10.87 -9.41 6.30
C LYS A 262 -11.44 -8.20 5.56
N ASN A 263 -11.92 -7.20 6.30
CA ASN A 263 -12.53 -5.99 5.77
C ASN A 263 -11.56 -4.79 5.68
N TYR A 264 -10.31 -4.95 6.13
CA TYR A 264 -9.30 -3.89 6.28
C TYR A 264 -9.64 -2.81 7.31
N GLU A 265 -10.58 -3.05 8.22
CA GLU A 265 -11.12 -2.07 9.17
C GLU A 265 -10.40 -2.11 10.54
N LEU A 266 -9.06 -2.12 10.54
CA LEU A 266 -8.25 -2.25 11.76
C LEU A 266 -8.52 -1.17 12.82
N TYR A 267 -8.93 0.03 12.39
CA TYR A 267 -9.28 1.14 13.26
C TYR A 267 -10.43 0.82 14.22
N LYS A 268 -11.32 -0.11 13.84
CA LYS A 268 -12.43 -0.56 14.69
C LYS A 268 -11.96 -1.49 15.83
N PHE A 269 -10.88 -2.24 15.63
CA PHE A 269 -10.39 -3.21 16.63
C PHE A 269 -9.71 -2.53 17.82
N TYR A 270 -9.03 -1.41 17.62
CA TYR A 270 -8.22 -0.82 18.68
C TYR A 270 -9.02 -0.37 19.90
N ASN A 271 -10.19 0.23 19.73
CA ASN A 271 -11.00 0.66 20.86
C ASN A 271 -11.34 -0.53 21.77
N LEU A 272 -11.58 -1.70 21.17
CA LEU A 272 -11.77 -2.94 21.89
C LEU A 272 -10.49 -3.37 22.62
N LEU A 273 -9.33 -3.35 21.95
CA LEU A 273 -8.04 -3.70 22.57
C LEU A 273 -7.68 -2.79 23.74
N HIS A 274 -7.79 -1.47 23.56
CA HIS A 274 -7.47 -0.50 24.60
C HIS A 274 -8.38 -0.67 25.82
N ASN A 275 -9.69 -0.85 25.60
CA ASN A 275 -10.65 -1.10 26.69
C ASN A 275 -10.37 -2.44 27.39
N PHE A 276 -10.02 -3.49 26.64
CA PHE A 276 -9.64 -4.77 27.23
C PHE A 276 -8.42 -4.64 28.15
N CYS A 277 -7.38 -3.93 27.73
CA CYS A 277 -6.20 -3.66 28.57
C CYS A 277 -6.55 -2.82 29.80
N ALA A 278 -7.33 -1.76 29.61
CA ALA A 278 -7.62 -0.79 30.68
C ALA A 278 -8.59 -1.33 31.73
N VAL A 279 -9.73 -1.86 31.28
CA VAL A 279 -10.86 -2.24 32.15
C VAL A 279 -10.72 -3.68 32.57
N GLU A 280 -10.69 -4.60 31.60
CA GLU A 280 -10.86 -6.03 31.90
C GLU A 280 -9.60 -6.64 32.49
N LEU A 281 -8.43 -6.25 31.99
CA LEU A 281 -7.15 -6.65 32.53
C LEU A 281 -6.74 -5.79 33.72
N SER A 282 -6.43 -4.51 33.51
CA SER A 282 -5.79 -3.70 34.55
C SER A 282 -6.69 -3.40 35.75
N SER A 283 -7.93 -2.95 35.53
CA SER A 283 -8.82 -2.53 36.62
C SER A 283 -9.55 -3.70 37.31
N PHE A 284 -9.72 -4.83 36.63
CA PHE A 284 -10.49 -5.96 37.16
C PHE A 284 -9.62 -7.20 37.39
N TYR A 285 -9.15 -7.86 36.32
CA TYR A 285 -8.50 -9.16 36.44
C TYR A 285 -7.18 -9.11 37.22
N PHE A 286 -6.29 -8.17 36.90
CA PHE A 286 -5.02 -8.02 37.59
C PHE A 286 -5.23 -7.61 39.04
N ASP A 287 -6.20 -6.75 39.32
CA ASP A 287 -6.44 -6.31 40.69
C ASP A 287 -6.92 -7.46 41.59
N ILE A 288 -7.82 -8.30 41.08
CA ILE A 288 -8.26 -9.53 41.77
C ILE A 288 -7.10 -10.52 41.93
N ARG A 289 -6.23 -10.65 40.92
CA ARG A 289 -5.16 -11.67 40.90
C ARG A 289 -3.88 -11.28 41.61
N LYS A 290 -3.64 -10.00 41.93
CA LYS A 290 -2.44 -9.56 42.66
C LYS A 290 -2.25 -10.32 43.97
N ASP A 291 -3.32 -10.55 44.72
CA ASP A 291 -3.27 -11.26 46.00
C ASP A 291 -2.70 -12.68 45.81
N ALA A 292 -3.30 -13.45 44.91
CA ALA A 292 -2.80 -14.79 44.58
C ALA A 292 -1.37 -14.76 44.00
N LEU A 293 -1.07 -13.83 43.08
CA LEU A 293 0.23 -13.75 42.43
C LEU A 293 1.38 -13.35 43.38
N TYR A 294 1.08 -12.61 44.45
CA TYR A 294 2.09 -12.07 45.36
C TYR A 294 2.15 -12.76 46.72
N CYS A 295 1.06 -13.40 47.14
CA CYS A 295 0.92 -13.94 48.49
C CYS A 295 0.74 -15.46 48.52
N ASP A 296 0.29 -16.11 47.45
CA ASP A 296 0.26 -17.57 47.42
C ASP A 296 1.69 -18.12 47.34
N SER A 297 1.94 -19.21 48.06
CA SER A 297 3.21 -19.92 47.97
C SER A 297 3.37 -20.52 46.57
N ILE A 298 4.55 -20.34 45.97
CA ILE A 298 4.98 -21.01 44.73
C ILE A 298 4.85 -22.53 44.86
#